data_AF-A0A7V9SKN2-F1
#
_entry.id   AF-A0A7V9SKN2-F1
#
_cell.length_a   1.000
_cell.length_b   1.000
_cell.length_c   1.000
_cell.angle_alpha   90.00
_cell.angle_beta   90.00
_cell.angle_gamma   90.00
#
_symmetry.space_group_name_H-M   'P 1'
#
loop_
_entity.id
_entity.type
_entity.pdbx_description
1 polymer ?
#
loop_
_entity_poly.entity_id
_entity_poly.type
_entity_poly.pdbx_seq_one_letter_code
_entity_poly.pdbx_strand_id
1 'polypeptide(L)' 'MARKILLNEVPDDRQAAAVLGEIRAIYFKATAQTIERDFDRAIDLLKTIPMPEDRQRATVYMEGLAEMRKEWKRRRR' A
#
# COMPACT_ATOMS: atom_id res chain seq x y z
N MET A 1 31.57 -14.94 27.33
CA MET A 1 30.24 -14.28 27.32
C MET A 1 30.11 -13.50 26.01
N ALA A 2 29.73 -14.16 24.92
CA ALA A 2 29.55 -13.50 23.63
C ALA A 2 28.17 -12.84 23.62
N ARG A 3 28.11 -11.51 23.59
CA ARG A 3 26.87 -10.79 23.31
C ARG A 3 26.46 -11.12 21.88
N LYS A 4 25.43 -11.95 21.76
CA LYS A 4 24.76 -12.28 20.51
C LYS A 4 24.18 -10.97 19.98
N ILE A 5 24.88 -10.34 19.04
CA ILE A 5 24.36 -9.19 18.30
C ILE A 5 23.10 -9.72 17.61
N LEU A 6 21.93 -9.26 18.04
CA LEU A 6 20.68 -9.50 17.35
C LEU A 6 20.82 -8.77 16.02
N LEU A 7 21.16 -9.51 14.95
CA LEU A 7 20.97 -9.05 13.59
C LEU A 7 19.49 -8.69 13.50
N ASN A 8 19.19 -7.39 13.43
CA ASN A 8 17.86 -6.90 13.08
C ASN A 8 17.40 -7.71 11.87
N GLU A 9 16.31 -8.44 12.02
CA GLU A 9 15.74 -9.28 10.95
C GLU A 9 15.58 -8.40 9.72
N VAL A 10 16.32 -8.70 8.66
CA VAL A 10 16.11 -8.05 7.37
C VAL A 10 14.66 -8.36 7.00
N PRO A 11 13.79 -7.34 6.86
CA PRO A 11 12.41 -7.57 6.46
C PRO A 11 12.39 -8.42 5.20
N ASP A 12 11.54 -9.45 5.16
CA ASP A 12 11.45 -10.29 3.98
C ASP A 12 10.93 -9.44 2.82
N ASP A 13 11.82 -9.04 1.91
CA ASP A 13 11.50 -8.28 0.69
C ASP A 13 10.34 -8.93 -0.10
N ARG A 14 10.15 -10.26 0.02
CA ARG A 14 9.05 -10.97 -0.61
C ARG A 14 7.70 -10.59 -0.03
N GLN A 15 7.63 -10.29 1.27
CA GLN A 15 6.42 -9.82 1.93
C GLN A 15 6.06 -8.41 1.45
N ALA A 16 7.03 -7.50 1.39
CA ALA A 16 6.81 -6.16 0.86
C ALA A 16 6.36 -6.20 -0.61
N ALA A 17 6.96 -7.07 -1.43
CA ALA A 17 6.57 -7.27 -2.82
C ALA A 17 5.13 -7.82 -2.96
N ALA A 18 4.72 -8.75 -2.09
CA ALA A 18 3.36 -9.28 -2.07
C ALA A 18 2.33 -8.19 -1.73
N VAL A 19 2.61 -7.38 -0.70
CA VAL A 19 1.77 -6.26 -0.29
C VAL A 19 1.66 -5.22 -1.42
N LEU A 20 2.78 -4.88 -2.07
CA LEU A 20 2.79 -3.99 -3.23
C LEU A 20 1.95 -4.56 -4.39
N GLY A 21 2.04 -5.87 -4.64
CA GLY A 21 1.22 -6.56 -5.63
C GLY A 21 -0.28 -6.46 -5.33
N GLU A 22 -0.66 -6.51 -4.05
CA GLU A 22 -2.04 -6.35 -3.62
C GLU A 22 -2.54 -4.91 -3.78
N ILE A 23 -1.75 -3.91 -3.38
CA ILE A 23 -2.06 -2.48 -3.60
C ILE A 23 -2.22 -2.20 -5.10
N ARG A 24 -1.33 -2.75 -5.94
CA ARG A 24 -1.44 -2.67 -7.40
C ARG A 24 -2.74 -3.30 -7.91
N ALA A 25 -3.11 -4.47 -7.39
CA ALA A 25 -4.35 -5.13 -7.79
C ALA A 25 -5.60 -4.32 -7.41
N ILE A 26 -5.59 -3.67 -6.24
CA ILE A 26 -6.65 -2.75 -5.81
C ILE A 26 -6.76 -1.59 -6.80
N TYR A 27 -5.64 -0.94 -7.14
CA TYR A 27 -5.60 0.17 -8.10
C TYR A 27 -6.28 -0.17 -9.43
N PHE A 28 -5.98 -1.34 -10.02
CA PHE A 28 -6.57 -1.73 -11.31
C PHE A 28 -8.02 -2.22 -11.22
N LYS A 29 -8.51 -2.61 -10.04
CA LYS A 29 -9.87 -3.13 -9.85
C LYS A 29 -10.86 -2.12 -9.27
N ALA A 30 -10.36 -1.03 -8.69
CA ALA A 30 -11.18 -0.03 -8.03
C ALA A 30 -12.22 0.55 -8.99
N THR A 31 -13.43 0.78 -8.47
CA THR A 31 -14.54 1.39 -9.20
C THR A 31 -15.16 2.52 -8.40
N ALA A 32 -15.96 3.38 -9.05
CA ALA A 32 -16.66 4.47 -8.37
C ALA A 32 -17.52 4.02 -7.17
N GLN A 33 -18.00 2.77 -7.19
CA GLN A 33 -18.80 2.17 -6.12
C GLN A 33 -17.95 1.66 -4.95
N THR A 34 -16.69 1.31 -5.19
CA THR A 34 -15.83 0.58 -4.25
C THR A 34 -14.67 1.42 -3.71
N ILE A 35 -14.40 2.57 -4.33
CA ILE A 35 -13.20 3.38 -4.12
C ILE A 35 -12.92 3.78 -2.67
N GLU A 36 -13.93 4.06 -1.85
CA GLU A 36 -13.70 4.43 -0.44
C GLU A 36 -13.12 3.23 0.33
N ARG A 37 -13.77 2.07 0.23
CA ARG A 37 -13.31 0.83 0.88
C ARG A 37 -11.97 0.36 0.32
N ASP A 38 -11.79 0.47 -0.99
CA ASP A 38 -10.58 0.02 -1.66
C ASP A 38 -9.38 0.92 -1.28
N PHE A 39 -9.59 2.23 -1.14
CA PHE A 39 -8.58 3.16 -0.65
C PHE A 39 -8.20 2.90 0.81
N ASP A 40 -9.19 2.66 1.68
CA ASP A 40 -8.92 2.31 3.09
C ASP A 40 -8.11 1.01 3.21
N ARG A 41 -8.47 -0.02 2.42
CA ARG A 41 -7.69 -1.28 2.37
C ARG A 41 -6.25 -1.04 1.89
N ALA A 42 -6.06 -0.20 0.88
CA ALA A 42 -4.72 0.11 0.38
C ALA A 42 -3.87 0.83 1.44
N ILE A 43 -4.47 1.71 2.24
CA ILE A 43 -3.80 2.36 3.39
C ILE A 43 -3.40 1.31 4.43
N ASP A 44 -4.27 0.38 4.77
CA ASP A 44 -3.96 -0.64 5.77
C ASP A 44 -2.85 -1.60 5.32
N LEU A 45 -2.85 -1.97 4.04
CA LEU A 45 -1.76 -2.71 3.43
C LEU A 45 -0.44 -1.91 3.47
N LEU A 46 -0.47 -0.62 3.13
CA LEU A 46 0.71 0.23 3.15
C LEU A 46 1.36 0.31 4.54
N LYS A 47 0.56 0.35 5.61
CA LYS A 47 1.04 0.36 7.00
C LYS A 47 1.78 -0.92 7.39
N THR A 48 1.51 -2.04 6.73
CA THR A 48 2.18 -3.32 7.03
C THR A 48 3.59 -3.42 6.44
N ILE A 49 3.96 -2.50 5.52
CA ILE A 49 5.30 -2.44 4.96
C ILE A 49 6.20 -1.70 5.97
N PRO A 50 7.19 -2.36 6.59
CA PRO A 50 7.97 -1.77 7.67
C PRO A 50 8.96 -0.71 7.15
N MET A 51 9.61 -0.99 6.02
CA MET A 51 10.67 -0.14 5.49
C MET A 51 10.10 1.04 4.69
N PRO A 52 10.60 2.28 4.93
CA PRO A 52 10.20 3.45 4.15
C PRO A 52 10.47 3.30 2.65
N GLU A 53 11.59 2.68 2.28
CA GLU A 53 12.01 2.48 0.88
C GLU A 53 11.01 1.60 0.11
N ASP A 54 10.50 0.56 0.74
CA ASP A 54 9.48 -0.31 0.13
C ASP A 54 8.12 0.39 0.02
N ARG A 55 7.75 1.20 1.03
CA ARG A 55 6.53 2.03 0.96
C ARG A 55 6.58 3.00 -0.21
N GLN A 56 7.76 3.52 -0.54
CA GLN A 56 7.94 4.48 -1.62
C GLN A 56 7.56 3.88 -2.99
N ARG A 57 7.70 2.57 -3.17
CA ARG A 57 7.29 1.86 -4.39
C ARG A 57 5.76 1.84 -4.57
N ALA A 58 5.00 1.92 -3.48
CA ALA A 58 3.54 1.94 -3.50
C ALA A 58 2.96 3.34 -3.80
N THR A 59 3.75 4.41 -3.65
CA THR A 59 3.29 5.80 -3.77
C THR A 59 2.54 6.08 -5.06
N VAL A 60 3.03 5.58 -6.21
CA VAL A 60 2.39 5.78 -7.52
C VAL A 60 0.94 5.24 -7.54
N TYR A 61 0.72 4.06 -6.95
CA TYR A 61 -0.62 3.47 -6.88
C TYR A 61 -1.51 4.22 -5.88
N MET A 62 -0.95 4.65 -4.75
CA MET A 62 -1.68 5.40 -3.73
C MET A 62 -2.14 6.78 -4.23
N GLU A 63 -1.30 7.50 -4.95
CA GLU A 63 -1.64 8.78 -5.59
C GLU A 63 -2.77 8.59 -6.61
N GLY A 64 -2.66 7.56 -7.45
CA GLY A 64 -3.70 7.25 -8.43
C GLY A 64 -5.05 6.91 -7.80
N LEU A 65 -5.07 6.11 -6.72
CA LEU A 65 -6.30 5.83 -5.97
C LEU A 65 -6.89 7.11 -5.34
N ALA A 66 -6.05 8.00 -4.80
CA ALA A 66 -6.49 9.25 -4.21
C ALA A 66 -7.15 10.18 -5.25
N GLU A 67 -6.60 10.26 -6.46
CA GLU A 67 -7.19 11.04 -7.55
C GLU A 67 -8.50 10.44 -8.05
N MET A 68 -8.58 9.12 -8.25
CA MET A 68 -9.84 8.44 -8.61
C MET A 68 -10.94 8.70 -7.57
N ARG A 69 -10.59 8.61 -6.28
CA ARG A 69 -11.50 8.89 -5.17
C ARG A 69 -12.03 10.32 -5.23
N LYS A 70 -11.15 11.29 -5.40
CA LYS A 70 -11.49 12.71 -5.50
C LYS A 70 -12.40 12.98 -6.70
N GLU A 71 -12.08 12.40 -7.86
CA GLU A 71 -12.86 12.57 -9.07
C GLU A 71 -14.27 11.98 -8.93
N TRP A 72 -14.39 10.74 -8.47
CA TRP A 72 -15.69 10.09 -8.31
C TRP A 72 -16.52 10.67 -7.17
N LYS A 73 -15.88 11.21 -6.13
CA LYS A 73 -16.57 12.00 -5.11
C LYS A 73 -17.13 13.31 -5.68
N ARG A 74 -16.39 13.97 -6.59
CA ARG A 74 -16.87 15.18 -7.28
C ARG A 74 -18.04 14.87 -8.21
N ARG A 75 -18.00 13.76 -8.96
CA ARG A 75 -19.09 13.35 -9.87
C ARG A 75 -20.40 12.96 -9.16
N ARG A 76 -20.33 12.59 -7.88
CA ARG A 76 -21.50 12.23 -7.04
C ARG A 76 -22.19 13.44 -6.37
N ARG A 77 -21.59 14.63 -6.43
CA ARG A 77 -22.16 15.89 -5.92
C ARG A 77 -22.79 16.67 -7.06
#